data_AF-A0A2W4CU48-F1
#
_entry.id   AF-A0A2W4CU48-F1
#
_cell.length_a   1.000
_cell.length_b   1.000
_cell.length_c   1.000
_cell.angle_alpha   90.00
_cell.angle_beta   90.00
_cell.angle_gamma   90.00
#
_symmetry.space_group_name_H-M   'P 1'
#
loop_
_entity.id
_entity.type
_entity.pdbx_description
1 polymer ?
#
loop_
_entity_poly.entity_id
_entity_poly.type
_entity_poly.pdbx_seq_one_letter_code
_entity_poly.pdbx_strand_id
1 'polypeptide(L)' 'MTAMLPIETVGYDTDALKELASIARLITYARQSAKGLNADFPVWCLDLALGAVLQEMYSSGPQAPLLDNGMEEMNSTPRH' A
#
# COMPACT_ATOMS: atom_id res chain seq x y z
N MET A 1 -8.56 -36.71 13.08
CA MET A 1 -9.35 -35.46 12.93
C MET A 1 -8.36 -34.32 13.03
N THR A 2 -7.88 -33.83 11.89
CA THR A 2 -6.89 -32.75 11.83
C THR A 2 -7.66 -31.44 11.71
N ALA A 3 -7.61 -30.61 12.74
CA ALA A 3 -8.23 -29.29 12.71
C ALA A 3 -7.45 -28.42 11.72
N MET A 4 -8.07 -28.09 10.59
CA MET A 4 -7.65 -26.96 9.78
C MET A 4 -7.91 -25.70 10.58
N LEU A 5 -6.85 -24.98 10.94
CA LEU A 5 -6.96 -23.62 11.41
C LEU A 5 -7.38 -22.74 10.22
N PRO A 6 -8.35 -21.81 10.38
CA PRO A 6 -8.70 -20.89 9.32
C PRO A 6 -7.50 -19.96 9.09
N ILE A 7 -7.01 -19.92 7.85
CA ILE A 7 -6.12 -18.87 7.38
C ILE A 7 -7.00 -17.62 7.27
N GLU A 8 -7.21 -16.94 8.39
CA GLU A 8 -7.63 -15.55 8.37
C GLU A 8 -6.38 -14.70 8.10
N THR A 9 -6.54 -13.55 7.44
CA THR A 9 -5.54 -12.47 7.26
C THR A 9 -4.60 -12.46 6.02
N VAL A 10 -5.13 -12.58 4.80
CA VAL A 10 -4.48 -12.01 3.58
C VAL A 10 -5.47 -11.25 2.65
N GLY A 11 -6.76 -11.17 3.01
CA GLY A 11 -7.77 -10.48 2.17
C GLY A 11 -7.94 -8.99 2.48
N TYR A 12 -7.81 -8.60 3.75
CA TYR A 12 -8.21 -7.28 4.25
C TYR A 12 -7.36 -6.13 3.67
N ASP A 13 -6.05 -6.32 3.56
CA ASP A 13 -5.15 -5.31 2.98
C ASP A 13 -5.39 -5.13 1.48
N THR A 14 -5.79 -6.19 0.77
CA THR A 14 -6.08 -6.10 -0.66
C THR A 14 -7.38 -5.37 -0.94
N ASP A 15 -8.40 -5.53 -0.09
CA ASP A 15 -9.66 -4.83 -0.25
C ASP A 15 -9.54 -3.36 0.17
N ALA A 16 -8.82 -3.06 1.26
CA ALA A 16 -8.48 -1.68 1.64
C ALA A 16 -7.69 -0.96 0.54
N LEU A 17 -6.70 -1.61 -0.08
CA LEU A 17 -5.95 -1.04 -1.19
C LEU A 17 -6.82 -0.76 -2.42
N LYS A 18 -7.77 -1.65 -2.73
CA LYS A 18 -8.76 -1.43 -3.81
C LYS A 18 -9.66 -0.24 -3.50
N GLU A 19 -10.11 -0.11 -2.26
CA GLU A 19 -10.93 1.02 -1.81
C GLU A 19 -10.16 2.34 -1.93
N LEU A 20 -8.92 2.39 -1.46
CA LEU A 20 -8.05 3.56 -1.59
C LEU A 20 -7.80 3.91 -3.08
N ALA A 21 -7.56 2.92 -3.93
CA ALA A 21 -7.41 3.13 -5.38
C ALA A 21 -8.71 3.68 -6.01
N SER A 22 -9.87 3.20 -5.58
CA SER A 22 -11.18 3.70 -6.00
C SER A 22 -11.36 5.17 -5.59
N ILE A 23 -11.04 5.50 -4.34
CA ILE A 23 -11.10 6.88 -3.82
C ILE A 23 -10.16 7.80 -4.58
N ALA A 24 -8.90 7.39 -4.82
CA ALA A 24 -7.94 8.17 -5.59
C ALA A 24 -8.46 8.49 -6.99
N ARG A 25 -9.13 7.53 -7.64
CA ARG A 25 -9.75 7.71 -8.95
C ARG A 25 -10.91 8.70 -8.91
N LEU A 26 -11.77 8.63 -7.88
CA LEU A 26 -12.85 9.58 -7.65
C LEU A 26 -12.32 11.01 -7.44
N ILE A 27 -11.33 11.19 -6.56
CA ILE A 27 -10.71 12.49 -6.27
C ILE A 27 -10.09 13.08 -7.54
N THR A 28 -9.42 12.24 -8.35
CA THR A 28 -8.85 12.67 -9.62
C THR A 28 -9.90 13.20 -10.58
N TYR A 29 -11.04 12.53 -10.69
CA TYR A 29 -12.16 12.98 -11.52
C TYR A 29 -12.78 14.28 -10.98
N ALA A 30 -13.05 14.35 -9.67
CA ALA A 30 -13.58 15.56 -9.03
C ALA A 30 -12.65 16.76 -9.27
N ARG A 31 -11.34 16.55 -9.22
CA ARG A 31 -10.33 17.57 -9.50
C ARG A 31 -10.35 18.04 -10.94
N GLN A 32 -10.50 17.13 -11.90
CA GLN A 32 -10.65 17.51 -13.31
C GLN A 32 -11.94 18.31 -13.54
N SER A 33 -13.03 17.93 -12.89
CA SER A 33 -14.29 18.68 -12.91
C SER A 33 -14.12 20.08 -12.31
N ALA A 34 -13.48 20.21 -11.15
CA ALA A 34 -13.22 21.49 -10.50
C ALA A 34 -12.31 22.41 -11.35
N LYS A 35 -11.30 21.85 -12.03
CA LYS A 35 -10.48 22.58 -13.02
C LYS A 35 -11.32 23.09 -14.18
N GLY A 36 -12.25 22.27 -14.69
CA GLY A 36 -13.17 22.68 -15.76
C GLY A 36 -14.13 23.81 -15.34
N LEU A 37 -14.37 23.99 -14.04
CA LEU A 37 -15.21 25.04 -13.47
C LEU A 37 -14.42 26.27 -12.99
N ASN A 38 -13.10 26.33 -13.20
CA ASN A 38 -12.21 27.36 -12.66
C ASN A 38 -12.33 27.54 -11.14
N ALA A 39 -12.53 26.45 -10.41
CA ALA A 39 -12.66 26.45 -8.96
C ALA A 39 -11.30 26.13 -8.30
N ASP A 40 -10.39 27.10 -8.27
CA ASP A 40 -9.00 26.91 -7.83
C ASP A 40 -8.88 26.39 -6.39
N PHE A 41 -9.71 26.89 -5.48
CA PHE A 41 -9.69 26.45 -4.09
C PHE A 41 -10.10 24.97 -3.94
N PRO A 42 -11.24 24.51 -4.50
CA PRO A 42 -11.55 23.09 -4.55
C PRO A 42 -10.48 22.22 -5.21
N VAL A 43 -9.82 22.69 -6.29
CA VAL A 43 -8.71 21.96 -6.93
C VAL A 43 -7.58 21.71 -5.93
N TRP A 44 -7.18 22.75 -5.20
CA TRP A 44 -6.13 22.63 -4.18
C TRP A 44 -6.52 21.64 -3.06
N CYS A 45 -7.75 21.71 -2.55
CA CYS A 45 -8.25 20.77 -1.54
C CYS A 45 -8.21 19.32 -2.05
N LEU A 46 -8.56 19.10 -3.32
CA LEU A 46 -8.57 17.77 -3.93
C LEU A 46 -7.15 17.25 -4.19
N ASP A 47 -6.20 18.11 -4.54
CA ASP A 47 -4.78 17.74 -4.64
C ASP A 47 -4.23 17.31 -3.26
N LEU A 48 -4.59 18.00 -2.18
CA LEU A 48 -4.23 17.63 -0.81
C LEU A 48 -4.80 16.26 -0.43
N ALA A 49 -6.10 16.04 -0.68
CA ALA A 49 -6.78 14.78 -0.38
C ALA A 49 -6.17 13.61 -1.18
N LEU A 50 -5.83 13.82 -2.46
CA LEU A 50 -5.18 12.81 -3.28
C LEU A 50 -3.81 12.42 -2.72
N GLY A 51 -3.03 13.38 -2.25
CA GLY A 51 -1.74 13.14 -1.60
C GLY A 51 -1.86 12.24 -0.36
N ALA A 52 -2.85 12.51 0.50
CA ALA A 52 -3.10 11.71 1.70
C ALA A 52 -3.51 10.27 1.36
N VAL A 53 -4.37 10.08 0.35
CA VAL A 53 -4.80 8.74 -0.07
C VAL A 53 -3.63 7.94 -0.66
N LEU A 54 -2.77 8.57 -1.47
CA LEU A 54 -1.59 7.91 -2.01
C LEU A 54 -0.61 7.50 -0.90
N GLN A 55 -0.40 8.36 0.09
CA GLN A 55 0.44 8.04 1.25
C GLN A 55 -0.10 6.83 2.02
N GLU A 56 -1.41 6.74 2.21
CA GLU A 56 -2.04 5.57 2.83
C GLU A 56 -1.82 4.32 1.97
N MET A 57 -2.02 4.39 0.65
CA MET A 57 -1.77 3.25 -0.26
C MET A 57 -0.33 2.73 -0.19
N TYR A 58 0.67 3.61 -0.05
CA TYR A 58 2.06 3.19 0.14
C TYR A 58 2.32 2.57 1.51
N SER A 59 1.56 2.97 2.53
CA SER A 59 1.67 2.46 3.90
C SER A 59 0.95 1.12 4.07
N SER A 60 -0.14 0.89 3.31
CA SER A 60 -0.91 -0.36 3.29
C SER A 60 -0.37 -1.40 2.30
N GLY A 61 0.59 -1.05 1.45
CA GLY A 61 1.24 -1.99 0.53
C GLY A 61 2.08 -3.02 1.29
N PRO A 62 2.34 -4.21 0.71
CA PRO A 62 3.24 -5.18 1.32
C PRO A 62 4.59 -4.51 1.56
N GLN A 63 4.97 -4.40 2.84
CA GLN A 63 6.32 -3.97 3.21
C GLN A 63 7.28 -4.82 2.40
N ALA A 64 8.10 -4.17 1.56
CA ALA A 64 9.07 -4.86 0.73
C ALA A 64 9.78 -5.92 1.58
N PRO A 65 10.00 -7.16 1.08
CA PRO A 65 10.69 -8.17 1.84
C PRO A 65 12.00 -7.56 2.32
N LEU A 66 12.09 -7.40 3.64
CA LEU A 66 13.33 -7.11 4.33
C LEU A 66 14.24 -8.24 3.88
N LEU A 67 15.20 -7.94 3.01
CA LEU A 67 16.16 -8.93 2.53
C LEU A 67 16.85 -9.47 3.79
N ASP A 68 16.42 -10.64 4.22
CA ASP A 68 17.09 -11.44 5.21
C ASP A 68 18.43 -11.80 4.57
N ASN A 69 19.45 -11.01 4.89
CA ASN A 69 20.82 -11.32 4.56
C ASN A 69 21.23 -12.56 5.38
N GLY A 70 20.82 -13.74 4.90
CA GLY A 70 21.34 -15.02 5.33
C GLY A 70 22.81 -15.13 4.97
N MET A 71 23.69 -14.62 5.84
CA MET A 71 25.10 -14.99 5.86
C MET A 71 25.26 -16.26 6.69
N GLU A 72 24.94 -17.41 6.10
CA GLU A 72 25.34 -18.70 6.66
C GLU A 72 25.78 -19.67 5.56
N GLU A 73 27.10 -19.75 5.36
CA GLU A 73 27.92 -20.89 4.90
C GLU A 73 29.34 -20.35 4.66
N MET A 74 30.47 -21.00 4.92
CA MET A 74 30.86 -22.25 5.57
C MET A 74 32.41 -22.19 5.49
N ASN A 75 33.11 -22.15 6.62
CA ASN A 75 34.52 -22.53 6.64
C ASN A 75 34.79 -23.32 7.92
N SER A 76 34.94 -24.61 7.70
CA SER A 76 35.22 -25.67 8.62
C SER A 76 36.57 -25.50 9.30
N THR A 77 36.57 -25.42 10.63
CA THR A 77 37.76 -25.67 11.47
C THR A 77 38.21 -27.12 11.30
N PRO A 78 39.48 -27.41 10.95
CA PRO A 78 40.12 -28.66 11.34
C PRO A 78 40.93 -28.44 12.62
N ARG A 79 40.74 -29.38 13.55
CA ARG A 79 41.59 -29.59 14.71
C ARG A 79 43.02 -29.92 14.28
N HIS A 80 44.01 -29.37 15.00
CA HIS A 80 45.27 -30.05 15.28
C HIS A 80 45.81 -29.60 16.65
#